data_AF-A0A1I6G1Y8-F1
#
_entry.id   AF-A0A1I6G1Y8-F1
#
_cell.length_a   1.000
_cell.length_b   1.000
_cell.length_c   1.000
_cell.angle_alpha   90.00
_cell.angle_beta   90.00
_cell.angle_gamma   90.00
#
_symmetry.space_group_name_H-M   'P 1'
#
loop_
_entity.id
_entity.type
_entity.pdbx_description
1 polymer ?
#
loop_
_entity_poly.entity_id
_entity_poly.type
_entity_poly.pdbx_seq_one_letter_code
_entity_poly.pdbx_strand_id
1 'polypeptide(L)'
;MSSLEWPTGYERTPAEERTRYPHGFRVDMQVAFANIATELKRMDVDEWRVESGTDHRSDEPHLPYANAPNEPDDPGVVARWTVDGDQFAAPCDRWNTIRDNAQAVAKYLNAKRALDRYGVATVDSEFATARLPAGDEPTAAAAPAHVVLGVPPNASASTVRRAARQKKAETHPDNGGDVSEFKRVTKAEKTLLSGVTDE
;
A
#
# COMPACT_ATOMS: atom_id res chain seq x y z
N MET A 1 -17.34 4.57 -19.49
CA MET A 1 -16.17 5.28 -18.94
C MET A 1 -16.16 5.01 -17.45
N SER A 2 -15.28 4.13 -16.99
CA SER A 2 -15.05 3.97 -15.56
C SER A 2 -14.42 5.26 -15.04
N SER A 3 -15.03 5.87 -14.01
CA SER A 3 -14.42 7.00 -13.32
C SER A 3 -13.29 6.45 -12.47
N LEU A 4 -12.04 6.74 -12.81
CA LEU A 4 -10.90 6.33 -12.00
C LEU A 4 -10.93 7.08 -10.67
N GLU A 5 -11.02 6.35 -9.56
CA GLU A 5 -10.87 6.95 -8.23
C GLU A 5 -9.41 7.35 -8.04
N TRP A 6 -9.12 8.65 -8.05
CA TRP A 6 -7.78 9.17 -7.78
C TRP A 6 -7.56 9.32 -6.26
N PRO A 7 -6.40 8.92 -5.71
CA PRO A 7 -6.21 8.98 -4.26
C PRO A 7 -6.11 10.41 -3.73
N THR A 8 -6.71 10.65 -2.57
CA THR A 8 -6.67 11.96 -1.90
C THR A 8 -5.24 12.34 -1.53
N GLY A 9 -4.88 13.61 -1.70
CA GLY A 9 -3.54 14.13 -1.41
C GLY A 9 -2.54 14.02 -2.57
N TYR A 10 -2.97 13.48 -3.71
CA TYR A 10 -2.18 13.47 -4.94
C TYR A 10 -2.72 14.45 -5.97
N GLU A 11 -1.86 15.33 -6.46
CA GLU A 11 -2.18 16.18 -7.60
C GLU A 11 -2.23 15.34 -8.89
N ARG A 12 -3.18 15.67 -9.77
CA ARG A 12 -3.27 15.10 -11.11
C ARG A 12 -2.32 15.85 -12.04
N THR A 13 -1.72 15.14 -12.99
CA THR A 13 -0.98 15.80 -14.07
C THR A 13 -1.99 16.43 -15.05
N PRO A 14 -1.94 17.75 -15.31
CA PRO A 14 -2.79 18.40 -16.31
C PRO A 14 -2.64 17.74 -17.68
N ALA A 15 -3.72 17.63 -18.45
CA ALA A 15 -3.72 16.86 -19.70
C ALA A 15 -2.68 17.38 -20.71
N GLU A 16 -2.50 18.70 -20.76
CA GLU A 16 -1.52 19.40 -21.58
C GLU A 16 -0.06 19.16 -21.18
N GLU A 17 0.18 18.75 -19.94
CA GLU A 17 1.53 18.43 -19.43
C GLU A 17 1.89 16.94 -19.58
N ARG A 18 0.93 16.10 -19.97
CA ARG A 18 1.15 14.67 -20.17
C ARG A 18 1.96 14.44 -21.45
N THR A 19 3.13 13.84 -21.31
CA THR A 19 4.02 13.57 -22.44
C THR A 19 4.21 12.08 -22.67
N ARG A 20 4.76 11.70 -23.83
CA ARG A 20 5.24 10.33 -24.05
C ARG A 20 6.43 10.04 -23.13
N TYR A 21 6.53 8.81 -22.62
CA TYR A 21 7.70 8.39 -21.86
C TYR A 21 8.97 8.40 -22.75
N PRO A 22 10.03 9.15 -22.38
CA PRO A 22 11.17 9.40 -23.27
C PRO A 22 12.08 8.18 -23.50
N HIS A 23 12.17 7.27 -22.53
CA HIS A 23 13.06 6.10 -22.61
C HIS A 23 12.40 4.83 -23.16
N GLY A 24 11.12 4.93 -23.57
CA GLY A 24 10.36 3.87 -24.24
C GLY A 24 10.42 2.50 -23.57
N PHE A 25 9.49 2.21 -22.66
CA PHE A 25 9.40 0.86 -22.09
C PHE A 25 9.13 -0.19 -23.18
N ARG A 26 9.88 -1.30 -23.12
CA ARG A 26 9.76 -2.44 -24.05
C ARG A 26 8.85 -3.52 -23.49
N VAL A 27 7.61 -3.15 -23.20
CA VAL A 27 6.54 -4.05 -22.74
C VAL A 27 5.25 -3.69 -23.46
N ASP A 28 4.34 -4.65 -23.59
CA ASP A 28 2.95 -4.34 -23.96
C ASP A 28 2.13 -3.95 -22.72
N MET A 29 0.90 -3.49 -22.95
CA MET A 29 0.00 -3.02 -21.89
C MET A 29 -0.34 -4.13 -20.89
N GLN A 30 -0.63 -5.35 -21.34
CA GLN A 30 -0.99 -6.46 -20.45
C GLN A 30 0.19 -6.82 -19.54
N VAL A 31 1.40 -6.88 -20.10
CA VAL A 31 2.63 -7.12 -19.35
C VAL A 31 2.91 -5.99 -18.36
N ALA A 32 2.66 -4.72 -18.72
CA ALA A 32 2.84 -3.59 -17.82
C ALA A 32 1.97 -3.70 -16.56
N PHE A 33 0.68 -4.04 -16.71
CA PHE A 33 -0.23 -4.26 -15.57
C PHE A 33 0.12 -5.54 -14.80
N ALA A 34 0.46 -6.64 -15.48
CA ALA A 34 0.89 -7.87 -14.83
C ALA A 34 2.18 -7.69 -13.99
N ASN A 35 3.07 -6.79 -14.40
CA ASN A 35 4.26 -6.44 -13.62
C ASN A 35 3.89 -5.76 -12.30
N ILE A 36 2.85 -4.91 -12.25
CA ILE A 36 2.37 -4.31 -11.00
C ILE A 36 1.91 -5.42 -10.05
N ALA A 37 1.03 -6.31 -10.51
CA ALA A 37 0.54 -7.43 -9.70
C ALA A 37 1.68 -8.35 -9.24
N THR A 38 2.69 -8.57 -10.09
CA THR A 38 3.88 -9.36 -9.73
C THR A 38 4.65 -8.72 -8.57
N GLU A 39 4.88 -7.41 -8.60
CA GLU A 39 5.60 -6.74 -7.51
C GLU A 39 4.77 -6.66 -6.23
N LEU A 40 3.46 -6.42 -6.31
CA LEU A 40 2.56 -6.44 -5.14
C LEU A 40 2.54 -7.81 -4.47
N LYS A 41 2.45 -8.90 -5.24
CA LYS A 41 2.55 -10.28 -4.72
C LYS A 41 3.90 -10.54 -4.07
N ARG A 42 4.99 -10.01 -4.62
CA ARG A 42 6.35 -10.16 -4.05
C ARG A 42 6.58 -9.33 -2.79
N MET A 43 5.76 -8.31 -2.57
CA MET A 43 5.78 -7.51 -1.35
C MET A 43 4.96 -8.15 -0.21
N ASP A 44 4.29 -9.28 -0.47
CA ASP A 44 3.49 -10.02 0.53
C ASP A 44 2.45 -9.13 1.25
N VAL A 45 1.77 -8.29 0.47
CA VAL A 45 0.74 -7.36 0.98
C VAL A 45 -0.57 -8.11 1.29
N ASP A 46 -1.30 -7.65 2.30
CA ASP A 46 -2.51 -8.33 2.79
C ASP A 46 -3.65 -8.25 1.75
N GLU A 47 -3.84 -7.05 1.16
CA GLU A 47 -4.84 -6.78 0.13
C GLU A 47 -4.27 -5.84 -0.91
N TRP A 48 -4.71 -5.96 -2.17
CA TRP A 48 -4.30 -5.04 -3.22
C TRP A 48 -5.30 -4.95 -4.38
N ARG A 49 -5.31 -3.79 -5.04
CA ARG A 49 -6.10 -3.52 -6.27
C ARG A 49 -5.31 -2.65 -7.23
N VAL A 50 -5.56 -2.81 -8.52
CA VAL A 50 -5.00 -1.97 -9.58
C VAL A 50 -6.14 -1.47 -10.45
N GLU A 51 -6.24 -0.16 -10.60
CA GLU A 51 -7.33 0.51 -11.31
C GLU A 51 -6.75 1.46 -12.36
N SER A 52 -7.53 1.72 -13.42
CA SER A 52 -7.17 2.70 -14.45
C SER A 52 -8.41 3.32 -15.08
N GLY A 53 -8.24 4.34 -15.92
CA GLY A 53 -9.33 4.96 -16.70
C GLY A 53 -9.90 4.10 -17.83
N THR A 54 -9.73 2.78 -17.77
CA THR A 54 -10.23 1.80 -18.73
C THR A 54 -11.01 0.71 -18.01
N ASP A 55 -11.81 -0.07 -18.75
CA ASP A 55 -12.50 -1.21 -18.18
C ASP A 55 -11.53 -2.40 -17.99
N HIS A 56 -11.67 -3.08 -16.85
CA HIS A 56 -10.86 -4.24 -16.46
C HIS A 56 -11.65 -5.53 -16.60
N ARG A 57 -10.92 -6.64 -16.72
CA ARG A 57 -11.50 -7.96 -16.84
C ARG A 57 -12.15 -8.40 -15.53
N SER A 58 -13.25 -9.16 -15.62
CA SER A 58 -13.93 -9.68 -14.42
C SER A 58 -13.18 -10.83 -13.75
N ASP A 59 -12.47 -11.65 -14.52
CA ASP A 59 -11.69 -12.80 -14.02
C ASP A 59 -10.31 -12.39 -13.49
N GLU A 60 -9.72 -11.33 -14.07
CA GLU A 60 -8.46 -10.74 -13.63
C GLU A 60 -8.62 -9.21 -13.46
N PRO A 61 -9.20 -8.73 -12.34
CA PRO A 61 -9.58 -7.32 -12.15
C PRO A 61 -8.44 -6.29 -12.13
N HIS A 62 -7.20 -6.75 -12.22
CA HIS A 62 -6.00 -5.92 -12.28
C HIS A 62 -5.47 -5.75 -13.71
N LEU A 63 -6.13 -6.39 -14.70
CA LEU A 63 -5.77 -6.31 -16.11
C LEU A 63 -6.88 -5.58 -16.89
N PRO A 64 -6.54 -4.55 -17.67
CA PRO A 64 -7.47 -3.97 -18.63
C PRO A 64 -7.84 -5.01 -19.69
N TYR A 65 -9.00 -4.87 -20.32
CA TYR A 65 -9.32 -5.73 -21.48
C TYR A 65 -8.26 -5.58 -22.59
N ALA A 66 -8.02 -6.65 -23.36
CA ALA A 66 -7.02 -6.65 -24.44
C ALA A 66 -7.30 -5.63 -25.55
N ASN A 67 -8.57 -5.25 -25.73
CA ASN A 67 -9.01 -4.22 -26.67
C ASN A 67 -9.10 -2.81 -26.06
N ALA A 68 -8.69 -2.63 -24.79
CA ALA A 68 -8.68 -1.31 -24.18
C ALA A 68 -7.71 -0.39 -24.93
N PRO A 69 -8.06 0.89 -25.14
CA PRO A 69 -7.18 1.83 -25.82
C PRO A 69 -5.93 2.09 -24.99
N ASN A 70 -4.78 2.17 -25.65
CA ASN A 70 -3.52 2.49 -24.98
C ASN A 70 -3.40 3.99 -24.60
N GLU A 71 -4.17 4.85 -25.28
CA GLU A 71 -4.27 6.30 -25.01
C GLU A 71 -5.76 6.65 -24.76
N PRO A 72 -6.31 6.27 -23.58
CA PRO A 72 -7.66 6.68 -23.16
C PRO A 72 -7.70 8.16 -22.75
N ASP A 73 -8.91 8.73 -22.60
CA ASP A 73 -9.11 10.10 -22.09
C ASP A 73 -8.47 10.29 -20.69
N ASP A 74 -8.53 9.25 -19.84
CA ASP A 74 -7.83 9.19 -18.57
C ASP A 74 -6.75 8.07 -18.60
N PRO A 75 -5.47 8.40 -18.84
CA PRO A 75 -4.38 7.43 -18.87
C PRO A 75 -3.88 7.05 -17.46
N GLY A 76 -4.52 7.55 -16.40
CA GLY A 76 -4.11 7.31 -15.03
C GLY A 76 -4.16 5.83 -14.65
N VAL A 77 -3.19 5.42 -13.84
CA VAL A 77 -3.12 4.08 -13.22
C VAL A 77 -2.89 4.25 -11.73
N VAL A 78 -3.62 3.50 -10.91
CA VAL A 78 -3.47 3.53 -9.46
C VAL A 78 -3.32 2.12 -8.94
N ALA A 79 -2.19 1.82 -8.31
CA ALA A 79 -2.04 0.63 -7.48
C ALA A 79 -2.33 0.99 -6.02
N ARG A 80 -3.17 0.21 -5.33
CA ARG A 80 -3.45 0.35 -3.91
C ARG A 80 -3.19 -0.95 -3.20
N TRP A 81 -2.70 -0.87 -1.97
CA TRP A 81 -2.47 -2.05 -1.15
C TRP A 81 -2.52 -1.72 0.34
N THR A 82 -2.74 -2.77 1.12
CA THR A 82 -2.72 -2.73 2.58
C THR A 82 -1.54 -3.54 3.09
N VAL A 83 -0.76 -2.96 4.00
CA VAL A 83 0.26 -3.68 4.75
C VAL A 83 0.19 -3.22 6.21
N ASP A 84 0.13 -4.18 7.13
CA ASP A 84 0.02 -3.92 8.58
C ASP A 84 -1.18 -3.03 8.97
N GLY A 85 -2.28 -3.16 8.22
CA GLY A 85 -3.50 -2.36 8.38
C GLY A 85 -3.38 -0.91 7.91
N ASP A 86 -2.26 -0.53 7.30
CA ASP A 86 -2.05 0.80 6.72
C ASP A 86 -2.27 0.73 5.21
N GLN A 87 -3.09 1.65 4.69
CA GLN A 87 -3.42 1.73 3.27
C GLN A 87 -2.49 2.67 2.52
N PHE A 88 -2.06 2.22 1.35
CA PHE A 88 -1.11 2.91 0.50
C PHE A 88 -1.64 2.98 -0.93
N ALA A 89 -1.24 4.03 -1.67
CA ALA A 89 -1.51 4.15 -3.08
C ALA A 89 -0.29 4.64 -3.86
N ALA A 90 -0.08 4.11 -5.05
CA ALA A 90 0.87 4.58 -6.04
C ALA A 90 0.10 4.99 -7.32
N PRO A 91 -0.37 6.24 -7.41
CA PRO A 91 -0.98 6.78 -8.61
C PRO A 91 0.07 7.29 -9.61
N CYS A 92 -0.19 7.13 -10.91
CA CYS A 92 0.62 7.69 -11.98
C CYS A 92 -0.25 8.07 -13.18
N ASP A 93 -0.21 9.36 -13.57
CA ASP A 93 -0.88 9.89 -14.77
C ASP A 93 0.03 10.84 -15.57
N ARG A 94 1.35 10.77 -15.32
CA ARG A 94 2.36 11.65 -15.91
C ARG A 94 2.49 11.46 -17.41
N TRP A 95 2.31 10.24 -17.88
CA TRP A 95 2.50 9.87 -19.27
C TRP A 95 1.17 9.82 -20.01
N ASN A 96 1.21 10.10 -21.32
CA ASN A 96 0.01 10.10 -22.16
C ASN A 96 -0.51 8.69 -22.51
N THR A 97 0.24 7.63 -22.20
CA THR A 97 -0.19 6.25 -22.42
C THR A 97 -0.40 5.52 -21.10
N ILE A 98 -1.49 4.73 -21.03
CA ILE A 98 -1.82 3.92 -19.86
C ILE A 98 -0.74 2.85 -19.59
N ARG A 99 -0.15 2.28 -20.65
CA ARG A 99 0.96 1.33 -20.54
C ARG A 99 2.16 1.96 -19.83
N ASP A 100 2.55 3.18 -20.18
CA ASP A 100 3.71 3.82 -19.58
C ASP A 100 3.48 4.16 -18.11
N ASN A 101 2.28 4.64 -17.76
CA ASN A 101 1.89 4.87 -16.37
C ASN A 101 1.91 3.55 -15.57
N ALA A 102 1.34 2.47 -16.11
CA ALA A 102 1.36 1.16 -15.46
C ALA A 102 2.79 0.64 -15.23
N GLN A 103 3.64 0.72 -16.26
CA GLN A 103 5.01 0.25 -16.15
C GLN A 103 5.85 1.12 -15.20
N ALA A 104 5.59 2.43 -15.13
CA ALA A 104 6.21 3.32 -14.16
C ALA A 104 5.84 2.93 -12.71
N VAL A 105 4.55 2.62 -12.45
CA VAL A 105 4.10 2.10 -11.14
C VAL A 105 4.78 0.78 -10.81
N ALA A 106 4.89 -0.15 -11.75
CA ALA A 106 5.60 -1.42 -11.53
C ALA A 106 7.07 -1.21 -11.15
N LYS A 107 7.76 -0.26 -11.81
CA LYS A 107 9.15 0.10 -11.48
C LYS A 107 9.26 0.75 -10.11
N TYR A 108 8.31 1.59 -9.73
CA TYR A 108 8.23 2.17 -8.40
C TYR A 108 8.12 1.09 -7.32
N LEU A 109 7.18 0.14 -7.47
CA LEU A 109 6.99 -0.96 -6.52
C LEU A 109 8.23 -1.86 -6.41
N ASN A 110 8.87 -2.15 -7.54
CA ASN A 110 10.13 -2.89 -7.57
C ASN A 110 11.24 -2.18 -6.79
N ALA A 111 11.37 -0.85 -6.96
CA ALA A 111 12.34 -0.05 -6.22
C ALA A 111 12.01 -0.02 -4.73
N LYS A 112 10.73 0.18 -4.36
CA LYS A 112 10.27 0.13 -2.96
C LYS A 112 10.64 -1.19 -2.29
N ARG A 113 10.38 -2.32 -2.96
CA ARG A 113 10.75 -3.66 -2.49
C ARG A 113 12.27 -3.85 -2.38
N ALA A 114 13.04 -3.26 -3.29
CA ALA A 114 14.50 -3.31 -3.22
C ALA A 114 15.04 -2.54 -2.00
N LEU A 115 14.51 -1.36 -1.72
CA LEU A 115 14.87 -0.57 -0.53
C LEU A 115 14.61 -1.35 0.76
N ASP A 116 13.41 -1.93 0.87
CA ASP A 116 13.02 -2.76 2.02
C ASP A 116 13.93 -3.99 2.18
N ARG A 117 14.10 -4.77 1.10
CA ARG A 117 14.94 -5.99 1.10
C ARG A 117 16.38 -5.73 1.54
N TYR A 118 16.96 -4.60 1.15
CA TYR A 118 18.34 -4.27 1.46
C TYR A 118 18.50 -3.45 2.75
N GLY A 119 17.40 -3.17 3.46
CA GLY A 119 17.41 -2.40 4.71
C GLY A 119 17.90 -0.95 4.53
N VAL A 120 17.77 -0.39 3.32
CA VAL A 120 18.18 0.98 3.04
C VAL A 120 17.09 1.92 3.54
N ALA A 121 17.29 2.45 4.74
CA ALA A 121 16.49 3.55 5.26
C ALA A 121 16.91 4.85 4.53
N THR A 122 16.12 5.25 3.54
CA THR A 122 16.17 6.63 3.03
C THR A 122 15.38 7.50 4.01
N VAL A 123 15.79 8.76 4.18
CA VAL A 123 15.03 9.73 5.00
C VAL A 123 13.59 9.70 4.50
N ASP A 124 12.62 9.53 5.40
CA ASP A 124 11.20 9.22 5.14
C ASP A 124 10.50 10.10 4.07
N SER A 125 11.13 11.18 3.59
CA SER A 125 10.59 12.10 2.60
C SER A 125 10.80 11.74 1.12
N GLU A 126 11.76 10.89 0.74
CA GLU A 126 12.09 10.76 -0.70
C GLU A 126 11.24 9.73 -1.49
N PHE A 127 10.61 8.79 -0.79
CA PHE A 127 9.76 7.75 -1.38
C PHE A 127 8.41 7.61 -0.64
N ALA A 128 7.87 8.71 -0.11
CA ALA A 128 6.58 8.71 0.55
C ALA A 128 5.49 8.27 -0.45
N THR A 129 5.19 6.96 -0.48
CA THR A 129 3.84 6.52 -0.79
C THR A 129 2.99 7.21 0.26
N ALA A 130 2.22 8.24 -0.11
CA ALA A 130 1.32 8.85 0.83
C ALA A 130 0.41 7.74 1.36
N ARG A 131 0.53 7.49 2.65
CA ARG A 131 -0.46 6.73 3.38
C ARG A 131 -1.78 7.46 3.14
N LEU A 132 -2.76 6.78 2.58
CA LEU A 132 -4.03 7.44 2.35
C LEU A 132 -4.60 7.85 3.71
N PRO A 133 -5.16 9.07 3.84
CA PRO A 133 -6.00 9.37 4.99
C PRO A 133 -7.03 8.24 5.05
N ALA A 134 -7.23 7.66 6.24
CA ALA A 134 -8.27 6.65 6.41
C ALA A 134 -9.57 7.24 5.87
N GLY A 135 -10.06 6.70 4.74
CA GLY A 135 -11.31 7.16 4.15
C GLY A 135 -12.41 6.98 5.17
N ASP A 136 -13.32 7.95 5.25
CA ASP A 136 -14.55 7.90 6.06
C ASP A 136 -15.47 6.76 5.60
N GLU A 137 -15.07 5.53 5.89
CA GLU A 137 -15.97 4.45 6.24
C GLU A 137 -15.95 4.40 7.78
N PRO A 138 -17.09 4.27 8.47
CA PRO A 138 -17.11 4.05 9.91
C PRO A 138 -16.59 2.63 10.18
N THR A 139 -15.30 2.40 9.96
CA THR A 139 -14.57 1.27 10.52
C THR A 139 -14.53 1.55 12.01
N ALA A 140 -15.18 0.69 12.79
CA ALA A 140 -15.16 0.71 14.23
C ALA A 140 -13.74 1.05 14.69
N ALA A 141 -13.57 2.21 15.34
CA ALA A 141 -12.29 2.74 15.73
C ALA A 141 -11.40 1.60 16.24
N ALA A 142 -10.32 1.31 15.51
CA ALA A 142 -9.39 0.27 15.89
C ALA A 142 -9.06 0.46 17.37
N ALA A 143 -9.30 -0.58 18.18
CA ALA A 143 -9.22 -0.45 19.63
C ALA A 143 -7.88 0.20 20.02
N PRO A 144 -7.87 1.20 20.93
CA PRO A 144 -6.65 1.88 21.33
C PRO A 144 -5.56 0.86 21.72
N ALA A 145 -4.28 1.16 21.44
CA ALA A 145 -3.19 0.22 21.67
C ALA A 145 -3.14 -0.35 23.11
N HIS A 146 -3.51 0.45 24.10
CA HIS A 146 -3.62 0.02 25.50
C HIS A 146 -4.76 -0.99 25.73
N VAL A 147 -5.88 -0.87 24.99
CA VAL A 147 -6.98 -1.85 24.99
C VAL A 147 -6.54 -3.15 24.32
N VAL A 148 -5.79 -3.08 23.22
CA VAL A 148 -5.25 -4.27 22.53
C VAL A 148 -4.32 -5.06 23.45
N LEU A 149 -3.47 -4.41 24.23
CA LEU A 149 -2.59 -5.08 25.21
C LEU A 149 -3.24 -5.35 26.57
N GLY A 150 -4.44 -4.80 26.85
CA GLY A 150 -5.10 -4.92 28.15
C GLY A 150 -4.35 -4.19 29.27
N VAL A 151 -3.72 -3.06 28.97
CA VAL A 151 -2.94 -2.24 29.92
C VAL A 151 -3.57 -0.85 30.10
N PRO A 152 -3.26 -0.14 31.19
CA PRO A 152 -3.63 1.26 31.34
C PRO A 152 -3.04 2.16 30.23
N PRO A 153 -3.71 3.27 29.85
CA PRO A 153 -3.20 4.21 28.84
C PRO A 153 -1.80 4.78 29.14
N ASN A 154 -1.45 4.88 30.43
CA ASN A 154 -0.19 5.39 30.95
C ASN A 154 0.71 4.28 31.54
N ALA A 155 0.56 3.04 31.05
CA ALA A 155 1.37 1.92 31.51
C ALA A 155 2.86 2.15 31.26
N SER A 156 3.69 1.80 32.27
CA SER A 156 5.15 1.85 32.13
C SER A 156 5.65 0.93 31.01
N ALA A 157 6.80 1.26 30.41
CA ALA A 157 7.40 0.45 29.35
C ALA A 157 7.61 -1.03 29.77
N SER A 158 7.92 -1.27 31.05
CA SER A 158 8.04 -2.64 31.59
C SER A 158 6.72 -3.40 31.63
N THR A 159 5.61 -2.71 31.92
CA THR A 159 4.25 -3.27 31.90
C THR A 159 3.79 -3.55 30.48
N VAL A 160 4.06 -2.63 29.54
CA VAL A 160 3.75 -2.79 28.11
C VAL A 160 4.47 -4.00 27.54
N ARG A 161 5.79 -4.13 27.75
CA ARG A 161 6.58 -5.28 27.25
C ARG A 161 6.11 -6.61 27.83
N ARG A 162 5.76 -6.65 29.12
CA ARG A 162 5.24 -7.86 29.77
C ARG A 162 3.91 -8.30 29.17
N ALA A 163 2.97 -7.35 29.02
CA ALA A 163 1.65 -7.62 28.45
C ALA A 163 1.75 -8.03 26.96
N ALA A 164 2.60 -7.36 26.19
CA ALA A 164 2.87 -7.70 24.80
C ALA A 164 3.43 -9.12 24.67
N ARG A 165 4.42 -9.50 25.50
CA ARG A 165 5.00 -10.85 25.47
C ARG A 165 3.96 -11.93 25.77
N GLN A 166 3.08 -11.71 26.75
CA GLN A 166 2.03 -12.65 27.08
C GLN A 166 1.03 -12.81 25.92
N LYS A 167 0.50 -11.70 25.41
CA LYS A 167 -0.45 -11.73 24.29
C LYS A 167 0.15 -12.29 23.01
N LYS A 168 1.43 -12.03 22.72
CA LYS A 168 2.14 -12.64 21.59
C LYS A 168 2.24 -14.16 21.71
N ALA A 169 2.44 -14.69 22.92
CA ALA A 169 2.47 -16.13 23.13
C ALA A 169 1.09 -16.78 22.90
N GLU A 170 0.02 -16.09 23.30
CA GLU A 170 -1.38 -16.54 23.13
C GLU A 170 -1.84 -16.48 21.67
N THR A 171 -1.45 -15.43 20.95
CA THR A 171 -1.85 -15.17 19.56
C THR A 171 -0.89 -15.79 18.53
N HIS A 172 0.20 -16.43 18.96
CA HIS A 172 1.21 -16.94 18.05
C HIS A 172 0.64 -18.01 17.11
N PRO A 173 0.86 -17.92 15.79
CA PRO A 173 0.37 -18.92 14.83
C PRO A 173 0.88 -20.34 15.13
N ASP A 174 2.14 -20.48 15.56
CA ASP A 174 2.71 -21.78 15.98
C ASP A 174 2.00 -22.42 17.19
N ASN A 175 1.22 -21.66 17.96
CA ASN A 175 0.42 -22.15 19.09
C ASN A 175 -1.07 -22.29 18.73
N GLY A 176 -1.41 -22.27 17.44
CA GLY A 176 -2.79 -22.29 16.96
C GLY A 176 -3.51 -20.94 17.05
N GLY A 177 -2.75 -19.85 17.25
CA GLY A 177 -3.25 -18.48 17.25
C GLY A 177 -3.42 -17.90 15.84
N ASP A 178 -3.97 -16.70 15.77
CA ASP A 178 -4.25 -16.01 14.52
C ASP A 178 -3.14 -15.00 14.17
N VAL A 179 -2.62 -15.08 12.94
CA VAL A 179 -1.53 -14.22 12.45
C VAL A 179 -1.92 -12.73 12.51
N SER A 180 -3.18 -12.39 12.22
CA SER A 180 -3.65 -11.01 12.28
C SER A 180 -3.71 -10.51 13.74
N GLU A 181 -4.09 -11.35 14.70
CA GLU A 181 -4.05 -11.04 16.13
C GLU A 181 -2.63 -10.81 16.62
N PHE A 182 -1.70 -11.68 16.22
CA PHE A 182 -0.29 -11.54 16.58
C PHE A 182 0.32 -10.24 16.04
N LYS A 183 0.00 -9.88 14.79
CA LYS A 183 0.40 -8.60 14.19
C LYS A 183 -0.22 -7.41 14.94
N ARG A 184 -1.51 -7.47 15.31
CA ARG A 184 -2.19 -6.42 16.09
C ARG A 184 -1.51 -6.17 17.45
N VAL A 185 -1.14 -7.24 18.16
CA VAL A 185 -0.42 -7.14 19.44
C VAL A 185 0.97 -6.51 19.26
N THR A 186 1.68 -6.88 18.19
CA THR A 186 3.00 -6.32 17.87
C THR A 186 2.94 -4.83 17.54
N LYS A 187 1.94 -4.39 16.76
CA LYS A 187 1.70 -2.98 16.45
C LYS A 187 1.37 -2.18 17.71
N ALA A 188 0.52 -2.73 18.60
CA ALA A 188 0.16 -2.08 19.85
C ALA A 188 1.36 -1.87 20.79
N GLU A 189 2.27 -2.86 20.87
CA GLU A 189 3.52 -2.73 21.62
C GLU A 189 4.40 -1.60 21.07
N LYS A 190 4.62 -1.55 19.76
CA LYS A 190 5.44 -0.52 19.11
C LYS A 190 4.89 0.88 19.39
N THR A 191 3.58 1.08 19.24
CA THR A 191 2.91 2.37 19.47
C THR A 191 3.06 2.86 20.91
N LEU A 192 2.89 1.98 21.89
CA LEU A 192 3.01 2.35 23.30
C LEU A 192 4.47 2.61 23.69
N LEU A 193 5.42 1.85 23.15
CA LEU A 193 6.84 2.07 23.43
C LEU A 193 7.41 3.29 22.70
N SER A 194 6.88 3.70 21.54
CA SER A 194 7.28 4.94 20.87
C SER A 194 6.72 6.20 21.54
N GLY A 195 5.64 6.07 22.33
CA GLY A 195 5.03 7.18 23.07
C GLY A 195 5.53 7.35 24.50
N VAL A 196 6.32 6.40 25.03
CA VAL A 196 6.97 6.51 26.34
C VAL A 196 8.34 7.15 26.14
N THR A 197 8.40 8.48 26.14
CA THR A 197 9.64 9.19 26.43
C THR A 197 9.98 8.95 27.89
N ASP A 198 11.12 8.32 28.16
CA ASP A 198 11.67 8.23 29.52
C ASP A 198 11.87 9.66 30.07
N GLU A 199 11.05 10.07 31.04
CA GLU A 199 11.36 11.12 32.02
C GLU A 199 11.76 10.46 33.35
#